data_AF-B3M0Q8-F1
#
_entry.id   AF-B3M0Q8-F1
#
_cell.length_a   1.000
_cell.length_b   1.000
_cell.length_c   1.000
_cell.angle_alpha   90.00
_cell.angle_beta   90.00
_cell.angle_gamma   90.00
#
_symmetry.space_group_name_H-M   'P 1'
#
loop_
_entity.id
_entity.type
_entity.pdbx_description
1 polymer ?
#
loop_
_entity_poly.entity_id
_entity_poly.type
_entity_poly.pdbx_seq_one_letter_code
_entity_poly.pdbx_strand_id
1 'polypeptide(L)'
;MYSLQHPQIDESFLSSESAVEEVVKILESLQKKKEGEEEEEELVEKKFIPKVITEDNFIITERSNGTNHSAPKEPLQKDKSKRPTFTPADRQKDRYPFMRQVEMNLEERSKARLERERVAQNFRRLGNAEYRRGNYETAKQMYSEAIENIRDSHILYINRALCYIKLGKFKRGIVDCDFVLNKLDEKNLRAWLYRAMAYKGLNDEANFETCVKYARKFNSKQMEFIDEFLEKLNSEM
;
A
#
# COMPACT_ATOMS: atom_id res chain seq x y z
N MET A 1 19.06 15.20 -14.50
CA MET A 1 17.87 15.74 -13.81
C MET A 1 16.70 14.87 -14.20
N TYR A 2 16.26 13.96 -13.33
CA TYR A 2 15.13 13.08 -13.61
C TYR A 2 13.83 13.80 -13.26
N SER A 3 12.97 13.98 -14.27
CA SER A 3 11.62 14.54 -14.13
C SER A 3 10.74 13.55 -13.36
N LEU A 4 10.39 13.89 -12.11
CA LEU A 4 9.33 13.24 -11.33
C LEU A 4 7.97 13.80 -11.77
N GLN A 5 7.56 13.50 -13.00
CA GLN A 5 6.17 13.64 -13.40
C GLN A 5 5.46 12.34 -13.03
N HIS A 6 4.77 12.39 -11.89
CA HIS A 6 3.76 11.39 -11.52
C HIS A 6 2.76 11.31 -12.68
N PRO A 7 2.50 10.13 -13.27
CA PRO A 7 1.56 10.00 -14.36
C PRO A 7 0.21 10.50 -13.86
N GLN A 8 -0.36 11.41 -14.63
CA GLN A 8 -1.69 11.92 -14.44
C GLN A 8 -2.66 10.74 -14.36
N ILE A 9 -3.53 10.81 -13.36
CA ILE A 9 -4.59 9.86 -13.10
C ILE A 9 -5.52 9.90 -14.31
N ASP A 10 -5.37 8.91 -15.19
CA ASP A 10 -6.29 8.69 -16.29
C ASP A 10 -7.54 8.01 -15.73
N GLU A 11 -8.61 8.80 -15.56
CA GLU A 11 -9.92 8.34 -15.10
C GLU A 11 -10.75 7.72 -16.25
N SER A 12 -10.18 7.57 -17.46
CA SER A 12 -10.83 6.84 -18.58
C SER A 12 -11.30 5.44 -18.18
N PHE A 13 -10.60 4.81 -17.23
CA PHE A 13 -10.97 3.53 -16.62
C PHE A 13 -12.30 3.54 -15.85
N LEU A 14 -12.83 4.72 -15.46
CA LEU A 14 -14.17 4.82 -14.85
C LEU A 14 -15.31 4.61 -15.87
N SER A 15 -15.01 4.74 -17.17
CA SER A 15 -15.98 4.58 -18.27
C SER A 15 -15.80 3.31 -19.10
N SER A 16 -14.65 2.64 -19.04
CA SER A 16 -14.40 1.39 -19.76
C SER A 16 -15.02 0.19 -19.03
N GLU A 17 -15.63 -0.75 -19.77
CA GLU A 17 -16.05 -2.06 -19.22
C GLU A 17 -14.86 -2.73 -18.50
N SER A 18 -15.14 -3.41 -17.38
CA SER A 18 -14.08 -4.01 -16.60
C SER A 18 -13.46 -5.17 -17.39
N ALA A 19 -12.13 -5.25 -17.47
CA ALA A 19 -11.45 -6.43 -18.01
C ALA A 19 -11.89 -7.75 -17.30
N VAL A 20 -12.42 -7.64 -16.08
CA VAL A 20 -13.02 -8.75 -15.34
C VAL A 20 -14.33 -9.21 -15.99
N GLU A 21 -15.18 -8.29 -16.46
CA GLU A 21 -16.45 -8.60 -17.13
C GLU A 21 -16.22 -9.25 -18.50
N GLU A 22 -15.17 -8.85 -19.23
CA GLU A 22 -14.76 -9.52 -20.47
C GLU A 22 -14.30 -10.96 -20.21
N VAL A 23 -13.48 -11.18 -19.19
CA VAL A 23 -13.01 -12.54 -18.83
C VAL A 23 -14.16 -13.43 -18.37
N VAL A 24 -15.13 -12.88 -17.62
CA VAL A 24 -16.33 -13.62 -17.21
C VAL A 24 -17.17 -14.02 -18.42
N LYS A 25 -17.43 -13.11 -19.38
CA LYS A 25 -18.12 -13.43 -20.64
C LYS A 25 -17.40 -14.53 -21.44
N ILE A 26 -16.06 -14.49 -21.48
CA ILE A 26 -15.26 -15.52 -22.14
C ILE A 26 -15.41 -16.87 -21.43
N LEU A 27 -15.32 -16.91 -20.10
CA LEU A 27 -15.47 -18.15 -19.32
C LEU A 27 -16.86 -18.78 -19.46
N GLU A 28 -17.92 -17.96 -19.46
CA GLU A 28 -19.30 -18.42 -19.71
C GLU A 28 -19.46 -18.98 -21.14
N SER A 29 -18.79 -18.36 -22.12
CA SER A 29 -18.79 -18.85 -23.51
C SER A 29 -18.03 -20.18 -23.68
N LEU A 30 -17.01 -20.44 -22.83
CA LEU A 30 -16.25 -21.67 -22.81
C LEU A 30 -16.98 -22.81 -22.08
N GLN A 31 -17.76 -22.50 -21.04
CA GLN A 31 -18.63 -23.49 -20.39
C GLN A 31 -19.72 -24.00 -21.33
N LYS A 32 -20.33 -23.10 -22.13
CA LYS A 32 -21.32 -23.51 -23.15
C LYS A 32 -20.76 -24.39 -24.26
N LYS A 33 -19.45 -24.32 -24.54
CA LYS A 33 -18.78 -25.21 -25.52
C LYS A 33 -18.53 -26.62 -24.97
N LYS A 34 -18.43 -26.80 -23.65
CA LYS A 34 -18.16 -28.10 -23.03
C LYS A 34 -19.38 -29.00 -22.88
N GLU A 35 -20.59 -28.48 -23.03
CA GLU A 35 -21.83 -29.29 -22.96
C GLU A 35 -22.19 -29.96 -24.30
N GLY A 36 -21.39 -29.78 -25.36
CA GLY A 36 -21.66 -30.30 -26.70
C GLY A 36 -20.68 -31.36 -27.23
N GLU A 37 -19.68 -31.77 -26.45
CA GLU A 37 -18.67 -32.76 -26.85
C GLU A 37 -18.45 -33.76 -25.70
N GLU A 38 -19.34 -34.74 -25.57
CA GLU A 38 -19.08 -35.98 -24.84
C GLU A 38 -18.55 -37.02 -25.85
N GLU A 39 -17.23 -37.20 -25.91
CA GLU A 39 -16.63 -38.44 -26.41
C GLU A 39 -15.48 -38.86 -25.48
N GLU A 40 -15.41 -40.18 -25.28
CA GLU A 40 -14.64 -40.93 -24.28
C GLU A 40 -13.12 -40.81 -24.47
N GLU A 41 -12.37 -40.49 -23.40
CA GLU A 41 -10.95 -40.87 -23.31
C GLU A 41 -10.60 -41.40 -21.89
N GLU A 42 -10.00 -42.59 -21.90
CA GLU A 42 -9.59 -43.40 -20.77
C GLU A 42 -8.62 -42.71 -19.79
N LEU A 43 -8.82 -43.01 -18.50
CA LEU A 43 -7.98 -42.65 -17.37
C LEU A 43 -6.59 -43.30 -17.46
N VAL A 44 -5.54 -42.51 -17.71
CA VAL A 44 -4.16 -42.90 -17.40
C VAL A 44 -3.75 -42.25 -16.07
N GLU A 45 -3.85 -43.04 -14.99
CA GLU A 45 -3.25 -42.71 -13.69
C GLU A 45 -1.72 -42.57 -13.82
N LYS A 46 -1.23 -41.33 -13.94
CA LYS A 46 0.17 -41.04 -13.65
C LYS A 46 0.36 -41.03 -12.14
N LYS A 47 0.87 -42.14 -11.61
CA LYS A 47 1.42 -42.23 -10.25
C LYS A 47 2.41 -41.11 -10.01
N PHE A 48 1.99 -40.09 -9.27
CA PHE A 48 2.88 -39.11 -8.68
C PHE A 48 3.58 -39.80 -7.50
N ILE A 49 4.87 -40.07 -7.64
CA ILE A 49 5.69 -40.57 -6.53
C ILE A 49 5.99 -39.37 -5.64
N PRO A 50 5.49 -39.32 -4.38
CA PRO A 50 5.88 -38.25 -3.48
C PRO A 50 7.37 -38.39 -3.17
N LYS A 51 8.17 -37.37 -3.51
CA LYS A 51 9.48 -37.21 -2.89
C LYS A 51 9.25 -36.92 -1.41
N VAL A 52 9.56 -37.91 -0.58
CA VAL A 52 9.59 -37.80 0.87
C VAL A 52 10.41 -36.56 1.25
N ILE A 53 9.77 -35.58 1.85
CA ILE A 53 10.44 -34.50 2.56
C ILE A 53 10.74 -35.10 3.95
N THR A 54 11.98 -35.50 4.17
CA THR A 54 12.48 -35.86 5.51
C THR A 54 12.74 -34.59 6.30
N GLU A 55 12.55 -34.64 7.63
CA GLU A 55 12.65 -33.49 8.54
C GLU A 55 14.07 -32.93 8.76
N ASP A 56 15.07 -33.35 7.98
CA ASP A 56 16.48 -33.17 8.34
C ASP A 56 17.20 -32.00 7.65
N ASN A 57 16.48 -30.92 7.28
CA ASN A 57 17.11 -29.70 6.77
C ASN A 57 16.85 -28.47 7.68
N PHE A 58 17.05 -28.64 8.98
CA PHE A 58 17.22 -27.54 9.91
C PHE A 58 18.69 -27.41 10.32
N ILE A 59 19.28 -26.22 10.15
CA ILE A 59 20.52 -25.87 10.88
C ILE A 59 20.11 -25.62 12.34
N ILE A 60 20.29 -26.63 13.18
CA ILE A 60 20.16 -26.50 14.62
C ILE A 60 21.49 -25.92 15.13
N THR A 61 21.44 -24.70 15.69
CA THR A 61 22.54 -24.20 16.52
C THR A 61 22.24 -24.58 17.96
N GLU A 62 22.88 -25.64 18.46
CA GLU A 62 22.83 -25.96 19.88
C GLU A 62 23.68 -24.96 20.67
N ARG A 63 23.06 -24.31 21.66
CA ARG A 63 23.80 -23.70 22.77
C ARG A 63 24.13 -24.79 23.79
N SER A 64 25.32 -25.38 23.69
CA SER A 64 25.85 -26.19 24.78
C SER A 64 26.42 -25.27 25.87
N ASN A 65 25.73 -25.22 27.01
CA ASN A 65 26.28 -24.67 28.23
C ASN A 65 27.30 -25.67 28.81
N GLY A 66 28.58 -25.37 28.58
CA GLY A 66 29.70 -25.58 29.50
C GLY A 66 29.98 -27.01 29.99
N THR A 67 31.04 -27.62 29.46
CA THR A 67 32.04 -28.31 30.29
C THR A 67 33.44 -28.00 29.78
N ASN A 68 34.34 -27.76 30.73
CA ASN A 68 35.72 -27.35 30.53
C ASN A 68 36.52 -28.46 29.82
N HIS A 69 36.79 -28.29 28.53
CA HIS A 69 37.84 -29.02 27.84
C HIS A 69 38.91 -28.04 27.37
N SER A 70 40.05 -28.09 28.06
CA SER A 70 41.27 -27.40 27.66
C SER A 70 41.76 -27.97 26.33
N ALA A 71 41.81 -27.13 25.31
CA ALA A 71 42.50 -27.44 24.06
C ALA A 71 44.01 -27.63 24.32
N PRO A 72 44.70 -28.49 23.55
CA PRO A 72 46.15 -28.66 23.68
C PRO A 72 46.83 -27.31 23.43
N LYS A 73 47.62 -26.85 24.41
CA LYS A 73 48.50 -25.70 24.24
C LYS A 73 49.68 -26.11 23.37
N GLU A 74 49.56 -25.93 22.06
CA GLU A 74 50.76 -25.77 21.24
C GLU A 74 51.47 -24.46 21.65
N PRO A 75 52.80 -24.45 21.81
CA PRO A 75 53.51 -23.23 22.13
C PRO A 75 53.44 -22.30 20.92
N LEU A 76 52.62 -21.25 21.03
CA LEU A 76 52.69 -20.09 20.16
C LEU A 76 54.13 -19.53 20.19
N GLN A 77 54.89 -19.82 19.13
CA GLN A 77 56.04 -19.01 18.79
C GLN A 77 55.52 -17.60 18.53
N LYS A 78 55.83 -16.67 19.45
CA LYS A 78 55.56 -15.25 19.29
C LYS A 78 56.48 -14.71 18.19
N ASP A 79 56.09 -14.89 16.93
CA ASP A 79 56.61 -14.05 15.88
C ASP A 79 56.03 -12.64 16.08
N LYS A 80 56.88 -11.68 16.40
CA LYS A 80 56.52 -10.27 16.62
C LYS A 80 56.35 -9.53 15.29
N SER A 81 55.76 -10.17 14.29
CA SER A 81 55.42 -9.54 13.02
C SER A 81 54.11 -8.76 13.19
N LYS A 82 54.29 -7.46 13.52
CA LYS A 82 53.39 -6.32 13.28
C LYS A 82 51.88 -6.60 13.42
N ARG A 83 51.27 -6.10 14.50
CA ARG A 83 49.81 -5.84 14.53
C ARG A 83 49.44 -5.12 13.23
N PRO A 84 48.42 -5.54 12.47
CA PRO A 84 48.02 -4.84 11.25
C PRO A 84 47.62 -3.43 11.67
N THR A 85 48.47 -2.45 11.34
CA THR A 85 48.17 -1.04 11.56
C THR A 85 47.12 -0.69 10.53
N PHE A 86 45.88 -0.51 10.99
CA PHE A 86 44.76 -0.08 10.15
C PHE A 86 45.11 1.24 9.47
N THR A 87 45.47 1.19 8.19
CA THR A 87 45.84 2.39 7.44
C THR A 87 44.56 3.13 7.01
N PRO A 88 44.59 4.46 6.81
CA PRO A 88 43.44 5.18 6.25
C PRO A 88 42.93 4.61 4.92
N ALA A 89 43.76 3.89 4.16
CA ALA A 89 43.40 3.23 2.90
C ALA A 89 42.58 1.93 3.09
N ASP A 90 42.81 1.17 4.18
CA ASP A 90 42.05 -0.04 4.50
C ASP A 90 40.58 0.29 4.87
N ARG A 91 40.36 1.49 5.43
CA ARG A 91 39.05 2.07 5.77
C ARG A 91 38.10 2.19 4.57
N GLN A 92 38.64 2.25 3.35
CA GLN A 92 37.88 2.39 2.10
C GLN A 92 37.42 1.04 1.53
N LYS A 93 38.14 -0.06 1.83
CA LYS A 93 37.90 -1.40 1.27
C LYS A 93 36.86 -2.21 2.06
N ASP A 94 36.74 -1.95 3.36
CA ASP A 94 35.77 -2.60 4.26
C ASP A 94 34.36 -1.97 4.21
N ARG A 95 34.16 -0.92 3.42
CA ARG A 95 32.84 -0.30 3.23
C ARG A 95 31.93 -1.16 2.35
N TYR A 96 32.48 -1.92 1.42
CA TYR A 96 31.71 -2.65 0.40
C TYR A 96 30.85 -3.81 0.94
N PRO A 97 31.28 -4.62 1.93
CA PRO A 97 30.42 -5.66 2.52
C PRO A 97 29.24 -5.07 3.30
N PHE A 98 29.47 -4.02 4.10
CA PHE A 98 28.40 -3.31 4.80
C PHE A 98 27.42 -2.67 3.82
N MET A 99 27.92 -1.98 2.78
CA MET A 99 27.07 -1.39 1.75
C MET A 99 26.26 -2.45 1.01
N ARG A 100 26.84 -3.60 0.64
CA ARG A 100 26.10 -4.71 0.01
C ARG A 100 25.02 -5.31 0.92
N GLN A 101 25.31 -5.51 2.21
CA GLN A 101 24.30 -5.98 3.15
C GLN A 101 23.18 -4.95 3.33
N VAL A 102 23.52 -3.66 3.38
CA VAL A 102 22.54 -2.57 3.44
C VAL A 102 21.71 -2.49 2.15
N GLU A 103 22.33 -2.63 0.99
CA GLU A 103 21.66 -2.68 -0.32
C GLU A 103 20.71 -3.87 -0.42
N MET A 104 21.14 -5.07 -0.02
CA MET A 104 20.27 -6.26 0.05
C MET A 104 19.09 -6.02 0.99
N ASN A 105 19.33 -5.47 2.18
CA ASN A 105 18.27 -5.08 3.12
C ASN A 105 17.35 -3.98 2.54
N LEU A 106 17.88 -3.06 1.73
CA LEU A 106 17.10 -2.02 1.05
C LEU A 106 16.20 -2.61 -0.02
N GLU A 107 16.70 -3.56 -0.82
CA GLU A 107 15.90 -4.29 -1.81
C GLU A 107 14.80 -5.13 -1.18
N GLU A 108 15.09 -5.82 -0.09
CA GLU A 108 14.08 -6.58 0.64
C GLU A 108 12.99 -5.66 1.22
N ARG A 109 13.39 -4.54 1.82
CA ARG A 109 12.45 -3.53 2.32
C ARG A 109 11.64 -2.89 1.19
N SER A 110 12.25 -2.65 0.04
CA SER A 110 11.55 -2.06 -1.12
C SER A 110 10.56 -3.05 -1.71
N LYS A 111 10.92 -4.33 -1.87
CA LYS A 111 10.02 -5.41 -2.28
C LYS A 111 8.86 -5.58 -1.29
N ALA A 112 9.14 -5.59 0.01
CA ALA A 112 8.09 -5.69 1.04
C ALA A 112 7.16 -4.47 1.06
N ARG A 113 7.66 -3.26 0.76
CA ARG A 113 6.81 -2.07 0.59
C ARG A 113 5.96 -2.17 -0.67
N LEU A 114 6.54 -2.61 -1.79
CA LEU A 114 5.81 -2.79 -3.05
C LEU A 114 4.66 -3.79 -2.89
N GLU A 115 4.87 -4.88 -2.16
CA GLU A 115 3.80 -5.85 -1.91
C GLU A 115 2.68 -5.25 -1.03
N ARG A 116 3.04 -4.54 0.05
CA ARG A 116 2.04 -3.80 0.85
C ARG A 116 1.28 -2.77 0.01
N GLU A 117 1.95 -2.13 -0.94
CA GLU A 117 1.31 -1.20 -1.87
C GLU A 117 0.34 -1.90 -2.80
N ARG A 118 0.74 -3.03 -3.39
CA ARG A 118 -0.15 -3.86 -4.20
C ARG A 118 -1.39 -4.29 -3.41
N VAL A 119 -1.22 -4.75 -2.18
CA VAL A 119 -2.33 -5.15 -1.29
C VAL A 119 -3.24 -3.95 -0.98
N ALA A 120 -2.68 -2.81 -0.58
CA ALA A 120 -3.45 -1.60 -0.31
C ALA A 120 -4.22 -1.11 -1.55
N GLN A 121 -3.63 -1.21 -2.74
CA GLN A 121 -4.29 -0.84 -4.00
C GLN A 121 -5.47 -1.76 -4.31
N ASN A 122 -5.37 -3.06 -4.01
CA ASN A 122 -6.50 -3.98 -4.17
C ASN A 122 -7.66 -3.61 -3.24
N PHE A 123 -7.38 -3.38 -1.95
CA PHE A 123 -8.41 -2.92 -1.01
C PHE A 123 -9.02 -1.56 -1.41
N ARG A 124 -8.20 -0.64 -1.94
CA ARG A 124 -8.70 0.64 -2.48
C ARG A 124 -9.68 0.42 -3.63
N ARG A 125 -9.36 -0.50 -4.56
CA ARG A 125 -10.25 -0.83 -5.70
C ARG A 125 -11.56 -1.45 -5.22
N LEU A 126 -11.50 -2.37 -4.25
CA LEU A 126 -12.68 -2.97 -3.63
C LEU A 126 -13.53 -1.92 -2.91
N GLY A 127 -12.91 -1.03 -2.13
CA GLY A 127 -13.59 0.08 -1.47
C GLY A 127 -14.26 1.04 -2.46
N ASN A 128 -13.60 1.34 -3.58
CA ASN A 128 -14.20 2.15 -4.65
C ASN A 128 -15.42 1.46 -5.28
N ALA A 129 -15.36 0.13 -5.48
CA ALA A 129 -16.49 -0.63 -6.02
C ALA A 129 -17.69 -0.63 -5.06
N GLU A 130 -17.45 -0.86 -3.77
CA GLU A 130 -18.50 -0.80 -2.73
C GLU A 130 -19.06 0.61 -2.57
N TYR A 131 -18.22 1.64 -2.66
CA TYR A 131 -18.66 3.04 -2.62
C TYR A 131 -19.65 3.35 -3.75
N ARG A 132 -19.35 2.90 -4.99
CA ARG A 132 -20.25 3.08 -6.14
C ARG A 132 -21.57 2.34 -5.99
N ARG A 133 -21.58 1.23 -5.24
CA ARG A 133 -22.81 0.49 -4.90
C ARG A 133 -23.64 1.17 -3.80
N GLY A 134 -23.15 2.25 -3.20
CA GLY A 134 -23.79 2.93 -2.06
C GLY A 134 -23.52 2.27 -0.70
N ASN A 135 -22.71 1.20 -0.67
CA ASN A 135 -22.37 0.48 0.55
C ASN A 135 -21.23 1.21 1.30
N TYR A 136 -21.53 2.35 1.91
CA TYR A 136 -20.49 3.20 2.52
C TYR A 136 -19.80 2.59 3.75
N GLU A 137 -20.50 1.73 4.50
CA GLU A 137 -19.93 1.10 5.70
C GLU A 137 -18.90 0.02 5.32
N THR A 138 -19.15 -0.79 4.29
CA THR A 138 -18.19 -1.77 3.75
C THR A 138 -17.04 -1.07 3.04
N ALA A 139 -17.32 -0.03 2.24
CA ALA A 139 -16.28 0.78 1.59
C ALA A 139 -15.28 1.36 2.60
N LYS A 140 -15.80 1.93 3.71
CA LYS A 140 -14.98 2.44 4.81
C LYS A 140 -14.11 1.35 5.45
N GLN A 141 -14.62 0.14 5.63
CA GLN A 141 -13.83 -0.99 6.14
C GLN A 141 -12.68 -1.31 5.18
N MET A 142 -12.96 -1.45 3.88
CA MET A 142 -11.93 -1.72 2.86
C MET A 142 -10.85 -0.64 2.82
N TYR A 143 -11.21 0.65 2.93
CA TYR A 143 -10.21 1.72 3.03
C TYR A 143 -9.40 1.66 4.32
N SER A 144 -9.97 1.17 5.43
CA SER A 144 -9.25 1.02 6.69
C SER A 144 -8.20 -0.09 6.58
N GLU A 145 -8.55 -1.24 5.99
CA GLU A 145 -7.61 -2.33 5.65
C GLU A 145 -6.49 -1.85 4.73
N ALA A 146 -6.81 -1.00 3.74
CA ALA A 146 -5.79 -0.39 2.88
C ALA A 146 -4.82 0.52 3.67
N ILE A 147 -5.33 1.28 4.64
CA ILE A 147 -4.54 2.19 5.48
C ILE A 147 -3.60 1.41 6.42
N GLU A 148 -4.03 0.24 6.91
CA GLU A 148 -3.18 -0.62 7.75
C GLU A 148 -1.93 -1.09 7.00
N ASN A 149 -2.06 -1.30 5.68
CA ASN A 149 -0.95 -1.64 4.80
C ASN A 149 -0.09 -0.42 4.42
N ILE A 150 -0.73 0.72 4.11
CA ILE A 150 -0.09 1.97 3.69
C ILE A 150 -0.69 3.17 4.42
N ARG A 151 0.11 3.76 5.31
CA ARG A 151 -0.33 4.87 6.18
C ARG A 151 -0.02 6.25 5.62
N ASP A 152 0.75 6.33 4.54
CA ASP A 152 1.25 7.55 3.90
C ASP A 152 0.46 7.95 2.64
N SER A 153 -0.66 7.27 2.33
CA SER A 153 -1.48 7.59 1.16
C SER A 153 -2.64 8.52 1.50
N HIS A 154 -2.58 9.77 1.05
CA HIS A 154 -3.63 10.76 1.26
C HIS A 154 -4.97 10.35 0.64
N ILE A 155 -4.94 9.64 -0.50
CA ILE A 155 -6.13 9.20 -1.23
C ILE A 155 -6.99 8.27 -0.36
N LEU A 156 -6.38 7.36 0.39
CA LEU A 156 -7.10 6.40 1.23
C LEU A 156 -7.87 7.11 2.35
N TYR A 157 -7.23 8.08 3.01
CA TYR A 157 -7.89 8.88 4.06
C TYR A 157 -9.01 9.75 3.49
N ILE A 158 -8.80 10.38 2.33
CA ILE A 158 -9.83 11.20 1.65
C ILE A 158 -11.06 10.35 1.29
N ASN A 159 -10.85 9.16 0.72
CA ASN A 159 -11.94 8.26 0.35
C ASN A 159 -12.69 7.73 1.58
N ARG A 160 -11.96 7.44 2.66
CA ARG A 160 -12.57 7.05 3.94
C ARG A 160 -13.35 8.20 4.59
N ALA A 161 -12.81 9.42 4.54
CA ALA A 161 -13.47 10.64 5.03
C ALA A 161 -14.81 10.86 4.31
N LEU A 162 -14.83 10.69 2.99
CA LEU A 162 -16.06 10.79 2.20
C LEU A 162 -17.10 9.73 2.61
N CYS A 163 -16.67 8.49 2.86
CA CYS A 163 -17.57 7.46 3.40
C CYS A 163 -18.15 7.87 4.76
N TYR A 164 -17.32 8.41 5.66
CA TYR A 164 -17.81 8.91 6.95
C TYR A 164 -18.84 10.02 6.80
N ILE A 165 -18.63 10.96 5.87
CA ILE A 165 -19.57 12.05 5.60
C ILE A 165 -20.89 11.50 5.06
N LYS A 166 -20.86 10.57 4.10
CA LYS A 166 -22.07 9.92 3.56
C LYS A 166 -22.82 9.09 4.60
N LEU A 167 -22.14 8.60 5.63
CA LEU A 167 -22.74 7.92 6.79
C LEU A 167 -23.22 8.88 7.90
N GLY A 168 -23.12 10.21 7.71
CA GLY A 168 -23.46 11.22 8.73
C GLY A 168 -22.45 11.31 9.90
N LYS A 169 -21.31 10.62 9.82
CA LYS A 169 -20.25 10.61 10.84
C LYS A 169 -19.25 11.76 10.61
N PHE A 170 -19.75 12.99 10.53
CA PHE A 170 -18.97 14.17 10.11
C PHE A 170 -17.68 14.40 10.92
N LYS A 171 -17.75 14.27 12.25
CA LYS A 171 -16.57 14.44 13.13
C LYS A 171 -15.42 13.50 12.77
N ARG A 172 -15.71 12.25 12.38
CA ARG A 172 -14.68 11.29 11.96
C ARG A 172 -14.11 11.64 10.59
N GLY A 173 -14.97 12.11 9.67
CA GLY A 173 -14.52 12.63 8.37
C GLY A 173 -13.57 13.81 8.49
N ILE A 174 -13.83 14.74 9.43
CA ILE A 174 -12.95 15.88 9.72
C ILE A 174 -11.58 15.40 10.20
N VAL A 175 -11.52 14.43 11.12
CA VAL A 175 -10.25 13.87 11.62
C VAL A 175 -9.40 13.30 10.48
N ASP A 176 -10.01 12.57 9.55
CA ASP A 176 -9.29 12.03 8.38
C ASP A 176 -8.81 13.15 7.44
N CYS A 177 -9.62 14.18 7.21
CA CYS A 177 -9.21 15.33 6.40
C CYS A 177 -8.07 16.11 7.07
N ASP A 178 -8.14 16.34 8.38
CA ASP A 178 -7.11 17.02 9.17
C ASP A 178 -5.81 16.23 9.17
N PHE A 179 -5.87 14.90 9.21
CA PHE A 179 -4.67 14.08 9.07
C PHE A 179 -3.98 14.32 7.73
N VAL A 180 -4.74 14.35 6.63
CA VAL A 180 -4.17 14.63 5.30
C VAL A 180 -3.57 16.03 5.25
N LEU A 181 -4.32 17.04 5.66
CA LEU A 181 -3.89 18.44 5.60
C LEU A 181 -2.67 18.73 6.46
N ASN A 182 -2.55 18.09 7.63
CA ASN A 182 -1.47 18.36 8.57
C ASN A 182 -0.24 17.46 8.38
N LYS A 183 -0.39 16.24 7.84
CA LYS A 183 0.67 15.22 7.83
C LYS A 183 1.11 14.76 6.44
N LEU A 184 0.25 14.86 5.42
CA LEU A 184 0.54 14.31 4.09
C LEU A 184 0.64 15.41 3.04
N ASP A 185 -0.41 16.19 2.86
CA ASP A 185 -0.50 17.24 1.85
C ASP A 185 -1.44 18.38 2.30
N GLU A 186 -0.82 19.49 2.71
CA GLU A 186 -1.52 20.72 3.14
C GLU A 186 -2.34 21.37 2.04
N LYS A 187 -1.95 21.18 0.78
CA LYS A 187 -2.58 21.85 -0.37
C LYS A 187 -3.68 21.02 -1.01
N ASN A 188 -3.96 19.84 -0.45
CA ASN A 188 -4.88 18.89 -1.04
C ASN A 188 -6.31 19.47 -1.15
N LEU A 189 -6.77 19.67 -2.39
CA LEU A 189 -8.08 20.28 -2.63
C LEU A 189 -9.23 19.45 -2.06
N ARG A 190 -9.24 18.14 -2.32
CA ARG A 190 -10.34 17.25 -1.90
C ARG A 190 -10.45 17.19 -0.37
N ALA A 191 -9.32 17.20 0.34
CA ALA A 191 -9.34 17.25 1.81
C ALA A 191 -9.98 18.54 2.35
N TRP A 192 -9.67 19.71 1.77
CA TRP A 192 -10.33 20.98 2.15
C TRP A 192 -11.82 20.97 1.85
N LEU A 193 -12.22 20.47 0.67
CA LEU A 193 -13.62 20.42 0.25
C LEU A 193 -14.46 19.44 1.09
N TYR A 194 -13.93 18.24 1.38
CA TYR A 194 -14.64 17.26 2.21
C TYR A 194 -14.70 17.69 3.68
N ARG A 195 -13.67 18.37 4.18
CA ARG A 195 -13.73 19.01 5.49
C ARG A 195 -14.81 20.10 5.55
N ALA A 196 -14.92 20.93 4.52
CA ALA A 196 -16.00 21.92 4.40
C ALA A 196 -17.38 21.24 4.39
N MET A 197 -17.56 20.20 3.56
CA MET A 197 -18.80 19.40 3.51
C MET A 197 -19.16 18.82 4.88
N ALA A 198 -18.17 18.33 5.64
CA ALA A 198 -18.39 17.81 6.98
C ALA A 198 -18.78 18.90 8.00
N TYR A 199 -18.17 20.10 7.95
CA TYR A 199 -18.56 21.22 8.80
C TYR A 199 -19.95 21.75 8.47
N LYS A 200 -20.31 21.77 7.18
CA LYS A 200 -21.66 22.10 6.75
C LYS A 200 -22.68 21.11 7.33
N GLY A 201 -22.37 19.81 7.32
CA GLY A 201 -23.17 18.77 7.98
C GLY A 201 -23.31 18.92 9.49
N LEU A 202 -22.41 19.68 10.14
CA LEU A 202 -22.47 20.02 11.57
C LEU A 202 -23.09 21.40 11.84
N ASN A 203 -23.56 22.11 10.81
CA ASN A 203 -24.03 23.50 10.87
C ASN A 203 -22.98 24.48 11.46
N ASP A 204 -21.70 24.21 11.20
CA ASP A 204 -20.59 25.09 11.62
C ASP A 204 -20.13 25.94 10.44
N GLU A 205 -20.79 27.08 10.25
CA GLU A 205 -20.55 27.99 9.13
C GLU A 205 -19.18 28.67 9.20
N ALA A 206 -18.69 29.01 10.40
CA ALA A 206 -17.40 29.67 10.58
C ALA A 206 -16.24 28.77 10.08
N ASN A 207 -16.26 27.49 10.47
CA ASN A 207 -15.25 26.55 10.01
C ASN A 207 -15.44 26.15 8.53
N PHE A 208 -16.68 26.16 8.03
CA PHE A 208 -16.95 25.98 6.60
C PHE A 208 -16.30 27.08 5.74
N GLU A 209 -16.54 28.35 6.07
CA GLU A 209 -16.00 29.49 5.31
C GLU A 209 -14.48 29.52 5.30
N THR A 210 -13.85 29.20 6.44
CA THR A 210 -12.39 29.11 6.52
C THR A 210 -11.85 28.02 5.60
N CYS A 211 -12.46 26.83 5.57
CA CYS A 211 -12.06 25.75 4.67
C CYS A 211 -12.17 26.16 3.19
N VAL A 212 -13.27 26.83 2.80
CA VAL A 212 -13.47 27.32 1.43
C VAL A 212 -12.41 28.36 1.05
N LYS A 213 -12.11 29.29 1.97
CA LYS A 213 -11.06 30.30 1.78
C LYS A 213 -9.69 29.65 1.54
N TYR A 214 -9.33 28.64 2.32
CA TYR A 214 -8.06 27.91 2.13
C TYR A 214 -8.07 27.07 0.85
N ALA A 215 -9.18 26.41 0.51
CA ALA A 215 -9.32 25.65 -0.73
C ALA A 215 -9.03 26.54 -1.95
N ARG A 216 -9.65 27.72 -2.03
CA ARG A 216 -9.43 28.70 -3.11
C ARG A 216 -8.01 29.27 -3.10
N LYS A 217 -7.45 29.54 -1.91
CA LYS A 217 -6.08 30.07 -1.77
C LYS A 217 -5.02 29.11 -2.29
N PHE A 218 -5.12 27.82 -1.95
CA PHE A 218 -4.12 26.82 -2.34
C PHE A 218 -4.31 26.31 -3.77
N ASN A 219 -5.53 26.36 -4.31
CA ASN A 219 -5.90 25.79 -5.60
C ASN A 219 -6.48 26.83 -6.56
N SER A 220 -5.73 27.91 -6.81
CA SER A 220 -6.18 29.03 -7.66
C SER A 220 -6.47 28.67 -9.12
N LYS A 221 -5.97 27.52 -9.61
CA LYS A 221 -6.25 27.04 -10.98
C LYS A 221 -7.57 26.28 -11.11
N GLN A 222 -8.15 25.83 -10.01
CA GLN A 222 -9.33 24.97 -10.00
C GLN A 222 -10.55 25.68 -9.38
N MET A 223 -10.61 27.00 -9.48
CA MET A 223 -11.69 27.79 -8.86
C MET A 223 -13.07 27.42 -9.39
N GLU A 224 -13.22 27.22 -10.70
CA GLU A 224 -14.50 26.83 -11.32
C GLU A 224 -15.03 25.51 -10.73
N PHE A 225 -14.15 24.52 -10.57
CA PHE A 225 -14.52 23.24 -9.94
C PHE A 225 -14.91 23.41 -8.47
N ILE A 226 -14.24 24.30 -7.73
CA ILE A 226 -14.57 24.59 -6.34
C ILE A 226 -15.96 25.20 -6.25
N ASP A 227 -16.27 26.18 -7.10
CA ASP A 227 -17.54 26.88 -7.07
C ASP A 227 -18.69 25.95 -7.48
N GLU A 228 -18.52 25.14 -8.54
CA GLU A 228 -19.49 24.11 -8.93
C GLU A 228 -19.74 23.10 -7.79
N PHE A 229 -18.68 22.67 -7.10
CA PHE A 229 -18.81 21.77 -5.96
C PHE A 229 -19.60 22.39 -4.81
N LEU A 230 -19.38 23.68 -4.51
CA LEU A 230 -20.06 24.39 -3.44
C LEU A 230 -21.54 24.65 -3.78
N GLU A 231 -21.85 24.94 -5.04
CA GLU A 231 -23.22 25.05 -5.52
C GLU A 231 -23.98 23.72 -5.34
N LYS A 232 -23.39 22.60 -5.76
CA LYS A 232 -23.97 21.26 -5.55
C LYS A 232 -24.18 20.95 -4.07
N LEU A 233 -23.18 21.27 -3.25
CA LEU A 233 -23.27 21.09 -1.80
C LEU A 233 -24.42 21.92 -1.18
N ASN A 234 -24.74 23.09 -1.76
CA ASN A 234 -25.86 23.93 -1.35
C ASN A 234 -27.21 23.44 -1.85
N SER A 235 -27.26 22.69 -2.95
CA SER A 235 -28.50 22.08 -3.45
C SER A 235 -28.86 20.75 -2.82
N GLU A 236 -27.88 19.94 -2.38
CA GLU A 236 -28.10 18.56 -1.91
C GLU A 236 -28.38 18.43 -0.40
N MET A 237 -28.21 19.51 0.37
CA MET A 237 -28.33 19.56 1.84
C MET A 237 -29.53 20.42 2.24
#